data_AF-A0A969KE65-F1
#
_entry.id   AF-A0A969KE65-F1
#
_cell.length_a   1.000
_cell.length_b   1.000
_cell.length_c   1.000
_cell.angle_alpha   90.00
_cell.angle_beta   90.00
_cell.angle_gamma   90.00
#
_symmetry.space_group_name_H-M   'P 1'
#
loop_
_entity.id
_entity.type
_entity.pdbx_description
1 polymer ?
#
loop_
_entity_poly.entity_id
_entity_poly.type
_entity_poly.pdbx_seq_one_letter_code
_entity_poly.pdbx_strand_id
1 'polypeptide(L)' 'MQNILLPVDPETAQNYQDIDLETQQELLLFLAAELKRKLQIKKLHNSMDTLSAEAQANGLTPEILASILAETDDEENSN' A
#
# COMPACT_ATOMS: atom_id res chain seq x y z
N MET A 1 7.43 11.08 18.73
CA MET A 1 7.91 9.84 18.08
C MET A 1 7.20 8.67 18.74
N GLN A 2 6.79 7.67 17.96
CA GLN A 2 6.27 6.40 18.47
C GLN A 2 7.19 5.29 17.98
N ASN A 3 7.46 4.31 18.85
CA ASN A 3 8.35 3.20 18.56
C ASN A 3 7.54 1.90 18.49
N ILE A 4 7.98 0.98 17.62
CA ILE A 4 7.50 -0.39 17.58
C ILE A 4 8.62 -1.31 18.06
N LEU A 5 8.27 -2.36 18.79
CA LEU A 5 9.21 -3.43 19.16
C LEU A 5 9.11 -4.53 18.12
N LEU A 6 10.23 -4.81 17.45
CA LEU A 6 10.33 -5.89 16.47
C LEU A 6 11.11 -7.05 17.10
N PRO A 7 10.44 -8.14 17.52
CA PRO A 7 11.16 -9.33 17.98
C PRO A 7 11.87 -9.98 16.80
N VAL A 8 13.15 -10.31 17.01
CA VAL A 8 14.01 -11.03 16.07
C VAL A 8 14.68 -12.19 16.80
N ASP A 9 15.30 -13.10 16.05
CA ASP A 9 16.10 -14.15 16.67
C ASP A 9 17.35 -13.58 17.38
N PRO A 10 17.91 -14.29 18.36
CA PRO A 10 19.04 -13.79 19.15
C PRO A 10 20.29 -13.47 18.33
N GLU A 11 20.56 -14.20 17.24
CA GLU A 11 21.72 -13.99 16.39
C GLU A 11 21.58 -12.66 15.63
N THR A 12 20.42 -12.41 15.04
CA THR A 12 20.12 -11.12 14.40
C THR A 12 20.22 -9.96 15.38
N ALA A 13 19.72 -10.12 16.62
CA ALA A 13 19.82 -9.09 17.65
C ALA A 13 21.28 -8.77 18.01
N GLN A 14 22.12 -9.80 18.17
CA GLN A 14 23.53 -9.66 18.48
C GLN A 14 24.28 -8.98 17.32
N ASN A 15 24.10 -9.48 16.10
CA ASN A 15 24.72 -8.90 14.91
C ASN A 15 24.35 -7.42 14.71
N TYR A 16 23.10 -7.05 14.98
CA TYR A 16 22.66 -5.64 14.91
C TYR A 16 23.32 -4.77 16.00
N GLN A 17 23.57 -5.32 17.20
CA GLN A 17 24.25 -4.59 18.28
C GLN A 17 25.75 -4.42 18.01
N ASP A 18 26.36 -5.34 17.26
CA ASP A 18 27.80 -5.38 17.00
C ASP A 18 28.23 -4.51 15.82
N ILE A 19 27.31 -4.10 14.95
CA ILE A 19 27.59 -3.15 13.86
C ILE A 19 27.66 -1.70 14.35
N ASP A 20 28.31 -0.84 13.56
CA ASP A 20 28.46 0.58 13.89
C ASP A 20 27.12 1.34 13.82
N LEU A 21 27.11 2.53 14.46
CA LEU A 21 25.90 3.33 14.60
C LEU A 21 25.36 3.86 13.27
N GLU A 22 26.23 4.12 12.28
CA GLU A 22 25.80 4.61 10.97
C GLU A 22 25.02 3.52 10.24
N THR A 23 25.57 2.30 10.19
CA THR A 23 24.90 1.13 9.63
C THR A 23 23.58 0.82 10.34
N GLN A 24 23.52 0.95 11.67
CA GLN A 24 22.28 0.78 12.43
C GLN A 24 21.20 1.80 12.00
N GLN A 25 21.58 3.06 11.81
CA GLN A 25 20.64 4.12 11.40
C GLN A 25 20.12 3.90 9.97
N GLU A 26 20.98 3.47 9.05
CA GLU A 26 20.58 3.14 7.68
C GLU A 26 19.54 2.01 7.65
N LEU A 27 19.78 0.94 8.43
CA LEU A 27 18.84 -0.18 8.58
C LEU A 27 17.50 0.26 9.15
N LEU A 28 17.50 1.08 10.20
CA LEU A 28 16.25 1.61 10.79
C LEU A 28 15.48 2.48 9.80
N LEU A 29 16.16 3.32 9.02
CA LEU A 29 15.53 4.16 8.01
C LEU A 29 14.91 3.30 6.91
N PHE A 30 15.63 2.29 6.43
CA PHE A 30 15.14 1.35 5.45
C PHE A 30 13.88 0.61 5.95
N LEU A 31 13.94 0.04 7.16
CA LEU A 31 12.82 -0.68 7.78
C LEU A 31 11.59 0.23 7.94
N ALA A 32 11.79 1.46 8.41
CA ALA A 32 10.71 2.43 8.59
C ALA A 32 10.05 2.80 7.24
N ALA A 33 10.85 3.02 6.19
CA ALA A 33 10.35 3.32 4.85
C ALA A 33 9.56 2.15 4.27
N GLU A 34 10.09 0.93 4.40
CA GLU A 34 9.44 -0.27 3.87
C GLU A 34 8.13 -0.59 4.62
N LEU A 35 8.11 -0.44 5.95
CA LEU A 35 6.88 -0.55 6.75
C LEU A 35 5.82 0.45 6.29
N LYS A 36 6.21 1.72 6.11
CA LYS A 36 5.29 2.77 5.62
C LYS A 36 4.73 2.40 4.25
N ARG A 37 5.58 1.97 3.32
CA ARG A 37 5.19 1.59 1.95
C ARG A 37 4.18 0.44 1.97
N LYS A 38 4.47 -0.65 2.68
CA LYS A 38 3.58 -1.82 2.78
C LYS A 38 2.22 -1.46 3.40
N LEU A 39 2.22 -0.66 4.46
CA LEU A 39 0.99 -0.23 5.12
C LEU A 39 0.18 0.77 4.28
N GLN A 40 0.83 1.63 3.51
CA GLN A 40 0.15 2.53 2.55
C GLN A 40 -0.49 1.75 1.40
N ILE A 41 0.21 0.75 0.85
CA ILE A 41 -0.35 -0.15 -0.18
C ILE A 41 -1.58 -0.87 0.37
N LYS A 42 -1.49 -1.41 1.60
CA LYS A 42 -2.64 -2.04 2.27
C LYS A 42 -3.81 -1.07 2.45
N LYS A 43 -3.53 0.17 2.85
CA LYS A 43 -4.57 1.21 2.99
C LYS A 43 -5.24 1.51 1.65
N LEU A 44 -4.46 1.64 0.57
CA LEU A 44 -4.99 1.89 -0.77
C LEU A 44 -5.90 0.74 -1.23
N HIS A 45 -5.44 -0.51 -1.12
CA HIS A 45 -6.26 -1.67 -1.46
C HIS A 45 -7.56 -1.69 -0.66
N ASN A 46 -7.50 -1.53 0.66
CA ASN A 46 -8.69 -1.51 1.49
C ASN A 46 -9.68 -0.38 1.10
N SER A 47 -9.16 0.80 0.74
CA SER A 47 -9.98 1.90 0.24
C SER A 47 -10.61 1.59 -1.12
N MET A 48 -9.87 0.96 -2.04
CA MET A 48 -10.41 0.53 -3.33
C MET A 48 -11.46 -0.57 -3.18
N ASP A 49 -11.24 -1.53 -2.28
CA ASP A 49 -12.20 -2.60 -1.98
C ASP A 49 -13.51 -2.01 -1.42
N THR A 50 -13.39 -1.04 -0.50
CA THR A 50 -14.55 -0.33 0.08
C THR A 50 -15.31 0.43 -1.00
N LEU A 51 -14.60 1.20 -1.83
CA LEU A 51 -15.20 1.96 -2.92
C LEU A 51 -15.87 1.05 -3.96
N SER A 52 -15.24 -0.08 -4.28
CA SER A 52 -15.81 -1.08 -5.19
C SER A 52 -17.08 -1.71 -4.64
N ALA A 53 -17.08 -2.05 -3.34
CA ALA A 53 -18.27 -2.57 -2.67
C ALA A 53 -19.42 -1.55 -2.63
N GLU A 54 -19.12 -0.28 -2.38
CA GLU A 54 -20.11 0.81 -2.41
C GLU A 54 -20.66 1.06 -3.82
N ALA A 55 -19.80 1.06 -4.83
CA ALA A 55 -20.19 1.16 -6.24
C ALA A 55 -21.14 0.01 -6.63
N GLN A 56 -20.78 -1.24 -6.31
CA GLN A 56 -21.61 -2.40 -6.59
C GLN A 56 -22.95 -2.35 -5.85
N ALA A 57 -22.96 -1.94 -4.58
CA ALA A 57 -24.19 -1.78 -3.80
C ALA A 57 -25.15 -0.74 -4.40
N ASN A 58 -24.59 0.29 -5.05
CA ASN A 58 -25.34 1.31 -5.78
C ASN A 58 -25.65 0.93 -7.24
N GLY A 59 -25.40 -0.33 -7.63
CA GLY A 59 -25.72 -0.85 -8.97
C GLY A 59 -24.67 -0.59 -10.04
N LEU A 60 -23.50 -0.02 -9.69
CA LEU A 60 -22.37 0.13 -10.59
C LEU A 60 -21.54 -1.17 -10.59
N THR A 61 -21.97 -2.15 -11.37
CA THR A 61 -21.22 -3.39 -11.57
C THR A 61 -20.10 -3.20 -12.60
N PRO A 62 -19.08 -4.08 -12.64
CA PRO A 62 -18.01 -4.00 -13.63
C PRO A 62 -18.51 -3.95 -15.08
N GLU A 63 -19.58 -4.69 -15.39
CA GLU A 63 -20.19 -4.72 -16.72
C GLU A 63 -20.88 -3.39 -17.07
N ILE A 64 -21.56 -2.78 -16.09
CA ILE A 64 -22.22 -1.48 -16.25
C ILE A 64 -21.17 -0.37 -16.39
N LEU A 65 -20.12 -0.40 -15.57
CA LEU A 65 -19.00 0.54 -15.67
C LEU A 65 -18.31 0.44 -17.04
N ALA A 66 -18.08 -0.78 -17.54
CA ALA A 66 -17.50 -1.01 -18.85
C ALA A 66 -18.39 -0.47 -19.98
N SER A 67 -19.71 -0.58 -19.84
CA SER A 67 -20.67 -0.04 -20.82
C SER A 67 -20.65 1.50 -20.83
N ILE A 68 -20.63 2.14 -19.66
CA ILE A 68 -20.53 3.60 -19.52
C ILE A 68 -19.23 4.13 -20.12
N LEU A 69 -18.10 3.46 -19.85
CA LEU A 69 -16.79 3.88 -20.36
C LEU A 69 -16.70 3.77 -21.89
N ALA A 70 -17.26 2.71 -22.46
CA ALA A 70 -17.30 2.53 -23.91
C ALA A 70 -18.16 3.62 -24.61
N GLU A 71 -19.28 4.02 -24.00
CA GLU A 71 -20.12 5.12 -24.50
C GLU A 71 -19.39 6.47 -24.48
N THR A 72 -18.56 6.74 -23.46
CA THR A 72 -17.77 7.98 -23.37
C THR A 72 -16.56 8.01 -24.31
N ASP A 73 -15.94 6.87 -24.60
CA ASP A 73 -14.79 6.80 -25.52
C ASP A 73 -15.21 7.04 -26.99
N ASP A 74 -16.44 6.68 -27.36
CA ASP A 74 -17.00 6.93 -28.69
C ASP A 74 -17.37 8.41 -28.93
N GLU A 75 -17.66 9.18 -27.86
CA GLU A 75 -17.93 10.62 -27.93
C GLU A 75 -16.65 11.48 -28.05
N GLU A 76 -15.52 11.07 -27.45
CA GLU A 76 -14.25 11.82 -27.57
C GLU A 76 -13.53 11.60 -28.91
N ASN A 77 -13.68 10.44 -29.55
CA ASN A 77 -13.00 10.11 -30.82
C ASN A 77 -13.75 10.59 -32.08
N SER A 78 -14.89 11.25 -31.91
CA SER A 78 -15.74 11.78 -32.99
C SER A 78 -15.61 13.29 -33.22
N ASN A 79 -14.58 13.95 -32.67
CA ASN A 79 -14.34 15.40 -32.82
C ASN A 79 -12.94 15.73 -33.36
#